data_AF-A0A6G1T7T7-F1
#
_entry.id   AF-A0A6G1T7T7-F1
#
_cell.length_a   1.000
_cell.length_b   1.000
_cell.length_c   1.000
_cell.angle_alpha   90.00
_cell.angle_beta   90.00
_cell.angle_gamma   90.00
#
_symmetry.space_group_name_H-M   'P 1'
#
loop_
_entity.id
_entity.type
_entity.pdbx_description
1 polymer ?
#
loop_
_entity_poly.entity_id
_entity_poly.type
_entity_poly.pdbx_seq_one_letter_code
_entity_poly.pdbx_strand_id
1 'polypeptide(L)'
;QAPTVSYGVDSDTFHPVKAQHGMVASVDAMATQVGVEILRQGGNAVDAAVAVGFALAVTHPQAGNLGGGGFMLLRTASGRATAIDFREMAPGHASRDMFLDKQGNADSKLSLTSHLASGTPGTVAGLALAAQKYG
;
A
#
# COMPACT_ATOMS: atom_id res chain seq x y z
N GLN A 1 18.48 7.69 29.46
CA GLN A 1 18.95 8.03 28.10
C GLN A 1 18.51 6.92 27.16
N ALA A 2 18.16 7.23 25.92
CA ALA A 2 17.89 6.19 24.93
C ALA A 2 19.20 5.49 24.54
N PRO A 3 19.19 4.16 24.33
CA PRO A 3 20.38 3.42 23.92
C PRO A 3 20.83 3.81 22.51
N THR A 4 22.12 3.61 22.22
CA THR A 4 22.71 3.83 20.90
C THR A 4 22.13 2.86 19.85
N VAL A 5 21.79 3.38 18.68
CA VAL A 5 21.31 2.58 17.53
C VAL A 5 22.51 2.05 16.72
N SER A 6 22.39 0.83 16.18
CA SER A 6 23.35 0.26 15.20
C SER A 6 22.74 0.26 13.80
N TYR A 7 23.51 0.71 12.80
CA TYR A 7 23.13 0.66 11.38
C TYR A 7 23.69 -0.58 10.64
N GLY A 8 24.42 -1.45 11.36
CA GLY A 8 25.01 -2.68 10.83
C GLY A 8 26.52 -2.59 10.61
N VAL A 9 27.25 -3.62 11.04
CA VAL A 9 28.69 -3.81 10.86
C VAL A 9 28.99 -5.16 10.20
N ASP A 10 30.20 -5.35 9.69
CA ASP A 10 30.54 -6.57 8.95
C ASP A 10 30.51 -7.84 9.81
N SER A 11 30.69 -7.70 11.12
CA SER A 11 30.61 -8.81 12.09
C SER A 11 29.18 -9.27 12.41
N ASP A 12 28.15 -8.56 11.92
CA ASP A 12 26.76 -8.94 12.17
C ASP A 12 26.37 -10.19 11.34
N THR A 13 25.43 -11.00 11.83
CA THR A 13 24.95 -12.19 11.11
C THR A 13 24.08 -11.85 9.90
N PHE A 14 23.29 -10.78 9.99
CA PHE A 14 22.37 -10.34 8.95
C PHE A 14 22.77 -8.94 8.48
N HIS A 15 23.09 -8.81 7.19
CA HIS A 15 23.50 -7.54 6.61
C HIS A 15 22.33 -6.89 5.87
N PRO A 16 22.01 -5.62 6.16
CA PRO A 16 21.01 -4.91 5.39
C PRO A 16 21.52 -4.62 3.97
N VAL A 17 20.59 -4.49 3.03
CA VAL A 17 20.89 -3.89 1.73
C VAL A 17 21.33 -2.43 1.97
N LYS A 18 22.38 -1.99 1.27
CA LYS A 18 22.95 -0.64 1.39
C LYS A 18 22.80 0.12 0.07
N ALA A 19 22.40 1.39 0.13
CA ALA A 19 22.32 2.29 -1.03
C ALA A 19 22.63 3.73 -0.58
N GLN A 20 23.19 4.54 -1.50
CA GLN A 20 23.60 5.92 -1.20
C GLN A 20 22.54 6.99 -1.52
N HIS A 21 21.62 6.70 -2.46
CA HIS A 21 20.71 7.72 -3.01
C HIS A 21 19.23 7.43 -2.74
N GLY A 22 18.75 6.23 -3.09
CA GLY A 22 17.37 5.83 -2.92
C GLY A 22 17.23 4.32 -2.75
N MET A 23 16.15 3.89 -2.11
CA MET A 23 15.86 2.48 -1.85
C MET A 23 14.35 2.24 -1.92
N VAL A 24 13.97 1.10 -2.48
CA VAL A 24 12.60 0.58 -2.47
C VAL A 24 12.66 -0.83 -1.89
N ALA A 25 11.71 -1.15 -1.01
CA ALA A 25 11.52 -2.49 -0.49
C ALA A 25 10.05 -2.88 -0.69
N SER A 26 9.81 -4.03 -1.33
CA SER A 26 8.47 -4.57 -1.51
C SER A 26 8.49 -6.10 -1.52
N VAL A 27 7.31 -6.73 -1.50
CA VAL A 27 7.16 -8.20 -1.53
C VAL A 27 7.60 -8.83 -2.86
N ASP A 28 7.62 -8.04 -3.94
CA ASP A 28 7.90 -8.52 -5.29
C ASP A 28 9.16 -7.87 -5.86
N ALA A 29 10.00 -8.68 -6.51
CA ALA A 29 11.27 -8.21 -7.07
C ALA A 29 11.05 -7.26 -8.26
N MET A 30 10.06 -7.53 -9.12
CA MET A 30 9.78 -6.70 -10.30
C MET A 30 9.20 -5.34 -9.89
N ALA A 31 8.24 -5.32 -8.96
CA ALA A 31 7.69 -4.08 -8.43
C ALA A 31 8.76 -3.23 -7.71
N THR A 32 9.65 -3.87 -6.94
CA THR A 32 10.81 -3.19 -6.34
C THR A 32 11.67 -2.51 -7.41
N GLN A 33 11.97 -3.22 -8.51
CA GLN A 33 12.77 -2.67 -9.61
C GLN A 33 12.07 -1.52 -10.33
N VAL A 34 10.75 -1.58 -10.54
CA VAL A 34 9.97 -0.46 -11.10
C VAL A 34 10.12 0.78 -10.24
N GLY A 35 9.98 0.66 -8.91
CA GLY A 35 10.16 1.79 -8.00
C GLY A 35 11.58 2.37 -8.04
N VAL A 36 12.60 1.50 -8.04
CA VAL A 36 14.00 1.94 -8.17
C VAL A 36 14.24 2.68 -9.47
N GLU A 37 13.64 2.22 -10.56
CA GLU A 37 13.80 2.85 -11.87
C GLU A 37 13.14 4.24 -11.93
N ILE A 38 11.97 4.42 -11.31
CA ILE A 38 11.34 5.75 -11.16
C ILE A 38 12.23 6.70 -10.34
N LEU A 39 12.83 6.22 -9.25
CA LEU A 39 13.80 7.03 -8.49
C LEU A 39 15.02 7.42 -9.36
N ARG A 40 15.53 6.50 -10.19
CA ARG A 40 16.65 6.78 -11.11
C ARG A 40 16.29 7.80 -12.19
N GLN A 41 15.04 7.81 -12.63
CA GLN A 41 14.50 8.77 -13.60
C GLN A 41 14.23 10.16 -12.98
N GLY A 42 14.52 10.34 -11.69
CA GLY A 42 14.38 11.61 -10.98
C GLY A 42 13.03 11.79 -10.28
N GLY A 43 12.19 10.75 -10.26
CA GLY A 43 10.97 10.74 -9.45
C GLY A 43 11.29 10.76 -7.95
N ASN A 44 10.37 11.32 -7.17
CA ASN A 44 10.48 11.37 -5.73
C ASN A 44 9.96 10.07 -5.07
N ALA A 45 9.97 10.01 -3.73
CA ALA A 45 9.52 8.82 -2.99
C ALA A 45 8.03 8.47 -3.22
N VAL A 46 7.17 9.46 -3.44
CA VAL A 46 5.74 9.27 -3.75
C VAL A 46 5.56 8.77 -5.18
N ASP A 47 6.28 9.31 -6.16
CA ASP A 47 6.24 8.81 -7.55
C ASP A 47 6.61 7.32 -7.60
N ALA A 48 7.70 6.95 -6.93
CA ALA A 48 8.15 5.57 -6.85
C ALA A 48 7.13 4.68 -6.12
N ALA A 49 6.54 5.15 -5.02
CA ALA A 49 5.52 4.39 -4.29
C ALA A 49 4.24 4.16 -5.13
N VAL A 50 3.80 5.15 -5.90
CA VAL A 50 2.67 5.03 -6.82
C VAL A 50 2.97 4.02 -7.93
N ALA A 51 4.15 4.11 -8.54
CA ALA A 51 4.57 3.16 -9.57
C ALA A 51 4.69 1.72 -9.04
N VAL A 52 5.23 1.54 -7.84
CA VAL A 52 5.27 0.23 -7.15
C VAL A 52 3.84 -0.28 -6.90
N GLY A 53 2.91 0.59 -6.47
CA GLY A 53 1.52 0.23 -6.26
C GLY A 53 0.84 -0.31 -7.52
N PHE A 54 1.02 0.37 -8.66
CA PHE A 54 0.51 -0.10 -9.95
C PHE A 54 1.21 -1.36 -10.45
N ALA A 55 2.53 -1.48 -10.25
CA ALA A 55 3.27 -2.69 -10.60
C ALA A 55 2.77 -3.90 -9.81
N LEU A 56 2.57 -3.77 -8.49
CA LEU A 56 2.03 -4.83 -7.64
C LEU A 56 0.60 -5.22 -8.02
N ALA A 57 -0.21 -4.29 -8.52
CA ALA A 57 -1.53 -4.60 -9.05
C ALA A 57 -1.52 -5.57 -10.25
N VAL A 58 -0.35 -5.77 -10.86
CA VAL A 58 -0.13 -6.73 -11.95
C VAL A 58 0.69 -7.93 -11.45
N THR A 59 1.83 -7.70 -10.79
CA THR A 59 2.80 -8.76 -10.46
C THR A 59 2.47 -9.50 -9.18
N HIS A 60 1.66 -8.92 -8.30
CA HIS A 60 1.28 -9.48 -7.01
C HIS A 60 -0.25 -9.47 -6.80
N PRO A 61 -1.03 -10.16 -7.65
CA PRO A 61 -2.50 -10.10 -7.64
C PRO A 61 -3.14 -10.66 -6.37
N GLN A 62 -2.37 -11.32 -5.50
CA GLN A 62 -2.84 -11.78 -4.20
C GLN A 62 -3.24 -10.63 -3.27
N ALA A 63 -2.64 -9.44 -3.44
CA ALA A 63 -2.89 -8.28 -2.58
C ALA A 63 -2.66 -6.93 -3.27
N GLY A 64 -1.71 -6.83 -4.20
CA GLY A 64 -1.59 -5.68 -5.09
C GLY A 64 -2.84 -5.57 -5.93
N ASN A 65 -3.44 -4.38 -6.00
CA ASN A 65 -4.80 -4.25 -6.51
C ASN A 65 -5.10 -2.88 -7.12
N LEU A 66 -6.08 -2.86 -8.03
CA LEU A 66 -6.86 -1.67 -8.40
C LEU A 66 -8.28 -1.71 -7.83
N GLY A 67 -8.76 -2.92 -7.48
CA GLY A 67 -10.13 -3.19 -7.03
C GLY A 67 -10.31 -3.28 -5.51
N GLY A 68 -9.31 -2.88 -4.72
CA GLY A 68 -9.37 -2.82 -3.26
C GLY A 68 -9.04 -1.41 -2.77
N GLY A 69 -8.36 -1.33 -1.62
CA GLY A 69 -7.98 -0.08 -0.97
C GLY A 69 -6.76 -0.24 -0.07
N GLY A 70 -6.51 0.79 0.75
CA GLY A 70 -5.36 0.77 1.65
C GLY A 70 -5.07 2.13 2.29
N PHE A 71 -3.81 2.29 2.71
CA PHE A 71 -3.32 3.49 3.38
C PHE A 71 -1.92 3.83 2.87
N MET A 72 -1.60 5.12 2.87
CA MET A 72 -0.23 5.60 2.64
C MET A 72 0.14 6.57 3.76
N LEU A 73 1.29 6.35 4.38
CA LEU A 73 1.91 7.32 5.28
C LEU A 73 3.11 7.91 4.56
N LEU A 74 3.20 9.24 4.54
CA LEU A 74 4.33 9.92 3.92
C LEU A 74 4.87 11.01 4.84
N ARG A 75 6.19 11.20 4.77
CA ARG A 75 6.90 12.27 5.44
C ARG A 75 7.81 12.96 4.43
N THR A 76 7.59 14.25 4.20
CA THR A 76 8.38 15.03 3.24
C THR A 76 9.74 15.39 3.83
N ALA A 77 10.69 15.78 2.98
CA ALA A 77 12.01 16.23 3.40
C ALA A 77 11.97 17.44 4.36
N SER A 78 10.93 18.28 4.26
CA SER A 78 10.67 19.37 5.22
C SER A 78 10.21 18.91 6.61
N GLY A 79 10.01 17.60 6.81
CA GLY A 79 9.58 17.01 8.07
C GLY A 79 8.07 16.88 8.23
N ARG A 80 7.26 17.44 7.32
CA ARG A 80 5.78 17.32 7.36
C ARG A 80 5.38 15.86 7.14
N ALA A 81 4.60 15.32 8.08
CA ALA A 81 4.01 13.99 7.98
C ALA A 81 2.51 14.09 7.72
N THR A 82 1.98 13.17 6.91
CA THR A 82 0.54 13.03 6.65
C THR A 82 0.20 11.59 6.30
N ALA A 83 -1.06 11.24 6.44
CA ALA A 83 -1.63 9.99 5.96
C ALA A 83 -2.62 10.25 4.82
N ILE A 84 -2.74 9.28 3.92
CA ILE A 84 -3.80 9.19 2.91
C ILE A 84 -4.55 7.90 3.20
N ASP A 85 -5.81 8.05 3.58
CA ASP A 85 -6.76 6.96 3.71
C ASP A 85 -7.50 6.78 2.39
N PHE A 86 -7.34 5.62 1.79
CA PHE A 86 -8.05 5.20 0.59
C PHE A 86 -8.62 3.79 0.80
N ARG A 87 -9.08 3.54 2.03
CA ARG A 87 -9.80 2.32 2.37
C ARG A 87 -11.09 2.22 1.55
N GLU A 88 -11.49 1.00 1.24
CA GLU A 88 -12.76 0.75 0.59
C GLU A 88 -13.92 1.28 1.43
N MET A 89 -14.94 1.82 0.76
CA MET A 89 -16.15 2.31 1.40
C MET A 89 -17.28 1.31 1.21
N ALA A 90 -18.10 1.10 2.24
CA ALA A 90 -19.35 0.34 2.07
C ALA A 90 -20.23 1.02 0.99
N PRO A 91 -20.83 0.27 0.05
CA PRO A 91 -21.71 0.85 -0.96
C PRO A 91 -22.90 1.59 -0.33
N GLY A 92 -23.50 2.55 -1.06
CA GLY A 92 -24.64 3.34 -0.53
C GLY A 92 -25.89 2.52 -0.19
N HIS A 93 -26.01 1.30 -0.73
CA HIS A 93 -27.07 0.34 -0.41
C HIS A 93 -26.66 -0.71 0.65
N ALA A 94 -25.46 -0.60 1.23
CA ALA A 94 -25.05 -1.48 2.31
C ALA A 94 -25.94 -1.26 3.54
N SER A 95 -26.20 -2.33 4.28
CA SER A 95 -27.02 -2.28 5.49
C SER A 95 -26.43 -3.17 6.57
N ARG A 96 -26.81 -2.91 7.82
CA ARG A 96 -26.27 -3.59 9.01
C ARG A 96 -26.35 -5.12 8.92
N ASP A 97 -27.47 -5.64 8.42
CA ASP A 97 -27.80 -7.07 8.48
C ASP A 97 -27.65 -7.79 7.13
N MET A 98 -26.99 -7.16 6.14
CA MET A 98 -26.88 -7.69 4.76
C MET A 98 -26.08 -9.00 4.63
N PHE A 99 -25.42 -9.44 5.70
CA PHE A 99 -24.64 -10.68 5.77
C PHE A 99 -25.23 -11.71 6.74
N LEU A 100 -26.47 -11.53 7.19
CA LEU A 100 -27.16 -12.51 8.03
C LEU A 100 -27.99 -13.47 7.17
N ASP A 101 -28.01 -14.75 7.56
CA ASP A 101 -28.91 -15.75 7.00
C ASP A 101 -30.36 -15.56 7.51
N LYS A 102 -31.27 -16.44 7.07
CA LYS A 102 -32.68 -16.38 7.48
C LYS A 102 -32.91 -16.63 8.98
N GLN A 103 -31.93 -17.19 9.67
CA GLN A 103 -31.96 -17.48 11.10
C GLN A 103 -31.27 -16.37 11.92
N GLY A 104 -30.70 -15.35 11.26
CA GLY A 104 -30.00 -14.24 11.90
C GLY A 104 -28.53 -14.53 12.21
N ASN A 105 -27.95 -15.62 11.68
CA ASN A 105 -26.52 -15.93 11.87
C ASN A 105 -25.67 -15.31 10.75
N ALA A 106 -24.43 -14.95 11.06
CA ALA A 106 -23.51 -14.42 10.06
C ALA A 106 -23.13 -15.48 9.01
N ASP A 107 -23.28 -15.15 7.73
CA ASP A 107 -22.87 -15.98 6.61
C ASP A 107 -21.56 -15.46 5.99
N SER A 108 -20.47 -16.16 6.30
CA SER A 108 -19.12 -15.85 5.78
C SER A 108 -19.01 -15.90 4.25
N LYS A 109 -19.84 -16.69 3.56
CA LYS A 109 -19.77 -16.77 2.09
C LYS A 109 -20.26 -15.47 1.45
N LEU A 110 -21.25 -14.81 2.07
CA LEU A 110 -21.74 -13.51 1.60
C LEU A 110 -20.68 -12.43 1.74
N SER A 111 -19.94 -12.40 2.85
CA SER A 111 -18.94 -11.37 3.16
C SER A 111 -17.53 -11.64 2.62
N LEU A 112 -17.23 -12.84 2.11
CA LEU A 112 -15.89 -13.19 1.59
C LEU A 112 -15.88 -13.55 0.10
N THR A 113 -16.92 -14.22 -0.41
CA THR A 113 -16.87 -14.86 -1.74
C THR A 113 -18.02 -14.50 -2.67
N SER A 114 -18.99 -13.72 -2.20
CA SER A 114 -20.08 -13.19 -3.04
C SER A 114 -19.75 -11.79 -3.55
N HIS A 115 -20.52 -11.29 -4.53
CA HIS A 115 -20.40 -9.91 -5.01
C HIS A 115 -20.70 -8.87 -3.91
N LEU A 116 -21.43 -9.24 -2.86
CA LEU A 116 -21.71 -8.36 -1.72
C LEU A 116 -20.47 -8.11 -0.84
N ALA A 117 -19.43 -8.94 -0.96
CA ALA A 117 -18.21 -8.85 -0.17
C ALA A 117 -17.35 -7.63 -0.52
N SER A 118 -17.58 -7.03 -1.69
CA SER A 118 -16.76 -5.92 -2.20
C SER A 118 -17.25 -4.57 -1.70
N GLY A 119 -16.33 -3.81 -1.10
CA GLY A 119 -16.49 -2.36 -0.93
C GLY A 119 -16.16 -1.60 -2.22
N THR A 120 -16.52 -0.33 -2.28
CA THR A 120 -16.14 0.57 -3.38
C THR A 120 -14.60 0.76 -3.38
N PRO A 121 -13.88 0.40 -4.45
CA PRO A 121 -12.42 0.46 -4.49
C PRO A 121 -11.87 1.88 -4.31
N GLY A 122 -10.80 2.00 -3.53
CA GLY A 122 -10.14 3.28 -3.21
C GLY A 122 -8.71 3.42 -3.74
N THR A 123 -8.00 2.34 -4.08
CA THR A 123 -6.57 2.38 -4.43
C THR A 123 -6.22 3.40 -5.50
N VAL A 124 -6.95 3.41 -6.63
CA VAL A 124 -6.67 4.36 -7.72
C VAL A 124 -6.84 5.81 -7.26
N ALA A 125 -7.88 6.11 -6.47
CA ALA A 125 -8.13 7.45 -5.94
C ALA A 125 -7.01 7.89 -4.97
N GLY A 126 -6.59 6.99 -4.08
CA GLY A 126 -5.51 7.26 -3.12
C GLY A 126 -4.17 7.52 -3.78
N LEU A 127 -3.79 6.67 -4.74
CA LEU A 127 -2.54 6.81 -5.49
C LEU A 127 -2.54 8.06 -6.38
N ALA A 128 -3.67 8.38 -7.03
CA ALA A 128 -3.79 9.62 -7.82
C ALA A 128 -3.70 10.87 -6.94
N LEU A 129 -4.35 10.88 -5.77
CA LEU A 129 -4.25 11.98 -4.81
C LEU A 129 -2.81 12.15 -4.30
N ALA A 130 -2.12 11.05 -4.01
CA ALA A 130 -0.73 11.08 -3.60
C ALA A 130 0.16 11.69 -4.68
N ALA A 131 0.07 11.18 -5.91
CA ALA A 131 0.84 11.69 -7.06
C ALA A 131 0.56 13.16 -7.34
N GLN A 132 -0.71 13.58 -7.36
CA GLN A 132 -1.07 14.96 -7.69
C GLN A 132 -0.57 15.98 -6.65
N LYS A 133 -0.54 15.59 -5.37
CA LYS A 133 -0.27 16.53 -4.26
C LYS A 133 1.16 16.46 -3.75
N TYR A 134 1.83 15.32 -3.92
CA TYR A 134 3.13 15.04 -3.34
C TYR A 134 4.13 14.38 -4.30
N GLY A 135 3.73 14.05 -5.53
CA GLY A 135 4.66 13.75 -6.63
C GLY A 135 5.45 14.99 -7.05
#